data_AF-A0A7K6BFS2-F1
#
_entry.id   AF-A0A7K6BFS2-F1
#
_cell.length_a   1.000
_cell.length_b   1.000
_cell.length_c   1.000
_cell.angle_alpha   90.00
_cell.angle_beta   90.00
_cell.angle_gamma   90.00
#
_symmetry.space_group_name_H-M   'P 1'
#
loop_
_entity.id
_entity.type
_entity.pdbx_description
1 polymer ?
#
loop_
_entity_poly.entity_id
_entity_poly.type
_entity_poly.pdbx_seq_one_letter_code
_entity_poly.pdbx_strand_id
1 'polypeptide(L)'
;QCSPWKDNACCTANTSVEAHQDQSYLYWFNWDHCGAMPQRCKRHFIQDTCLYECSPNLGPWIDQADSSWRKERVLHVPLCRDDCEQWWEDCQDAATCKDNWHKGWNWTTGTNQCPRGSLCQKFKVVFPTPADLCERVWSHSYRVSPHARGSGRCIQLWFDPALGNPNAAVARFYA
;
A
#
# COMPACT_ATOMS: atom_id res chain seq x y z
N GLN A 1 11.82 1.28 -7.43
CA GLN A 1 10.39 1.65 -7.41
C GLN A 1 10.15 2.98 -6.71
N CYS A 2 10.88 3.33 -5.64
CA CYS A 2 10.72 4.64 -4.97
C CYS A 2 11.44 5.84 -5.64
N SER A 3 12.17 5.62 -6.74
CA SER A 3 12.86 6.71 -7.46
C SER A 3 11.97 7.83 -8.01
N PRO A 4 10.66 7.65 -8.29
CA PRO A 4 9.80 8.75 -8.71
C PRO A 4 9.66 9.89 -7.69
N TRP A 5 9.99 9.66 -6.42
CA TRP A 5 9.96 10.67 -5.37
C TRP A 5 11.31 11.35 -5.11
N LYS A 6 12.37 11.03 -5.87
CA LYS A 6 13.75 11.49 -5.59
C LYS A 6 13.91 13.01 -5.42
N ASP A 7 13.09 13.81 -6.11
CA ASP A 7 13.22 15.27 -6.12
C ASP A 7 12.58 15.93 -4.88
N ASN A 8 11.61 15.26 -4.24
CA ASN A 8 10.97 15.69 -3.01
C ASN A 8 10.30 14.49 -2.31
N ALA A 9 10.97 13.94 -1.28
CA ALA A 9 10.53 12.75 -0.56
C ALA A 9 10.54 12.94 0.97
N CYS A 10 9.64 12.23 1.64
CA CYS A 10 9.64 12.08 3.10
C CYS A 10 10.54 10.92 3.58
N CYS A 11 10.86 9.97 2.71
CA CYS A 11 11.66 8.80 3.04
C CYS A 11 13.17 9.07 2.89
N THR A 12 13.97 8.23 3.56
CA THR A 12 15.43 8.22 3.37
C THR A 12 15.84 7.24 2.26
N ALA A 13 17.08 7.35 1.78
CA ALA A 13 17.64 6.37 0.85
C ALA A 13 17.59 4.93 1.42
N ASN A 14 17.89 4.77 2.72
CA ASN A 14 17.85 3.48 3.41
C ASN A 14 16.42 2.89 3.42
N THR A 15 15.43 3.70 3.82
CA THR A 15 14.01 3.34 3.76
C THR A 15 13.62 2.87 2.36
N SER A 16 14.10 3.56 1.32
CA SER A 16 13.77 3.23 -0.07
C SER A 16 14.35 1.88 -0.50
N VAL A 17 15.55 1.51 -0.05
CA VAL A 17 16.15 0.18 -0.33
C VAL A 17 15.33 -0.92 0.35
N GLU A 18 14.93 -0.67 1.59
CA GLU A 18 14.28 -1.64 2.46
C GLU A 18 12.82 -1.86 2.11
N ALA A 19 12.17 -0.89 1.48
CA ALA A 19 10.86 -1.09 0.85
C ALA A 19 10.86 -2.22 -0.19
N HIS A 20 12.03 -2.62 -0.72
CA HIS A 20 12.15 -3.69 -1.72
C HIS A 20 12.58 -5.03 -1.12
N GLN A 21 12.89 -5.10 0.17
CA GLN A 21 13.35 -6.31 0.84
C GLN A 21 12.18 -7.04 1.53
N ASP A 22 12.23 -8.37 1.54
CA ASP A 22 11.31 -9.17 2.35
C ASP A 22 11.69 -9.08 3.81
N GLN A 23 10.68 -8.97 4.69
CA GLN A 23 10.89 -8.90 6.14
C GLN A 23 11.88 -7.79 6.53
N SER A 24 11.86 -6.68 5.79
CA SER A 24 12.74 -5.54 5.99
C SER A 24 12.57 -4.91 7.36
N TYR A 25 13.55 -4.14 7.82
CA TYR A 25 13.48 -3.55 9.16
C TYR A 25 12.29 -2.59 9.34
N LEU A 26 11.70 -2.11 8.25
CA LEU A 26 10.58 -1.17 8.29
C LEU A 26 9.43 -1.74 9.13
N TYR A 27 9.07 -3.00 8.87
CA TYR A 27 7.89 -3.63 9.46
C TYR A 27 8.06 -5.12 9.78
N TRP A 28 9.23 -5.70 9.46
CA TRP A 28 9.48 -7.15 9.53
C TRP A 28 8.41 -7.97 8.81
N PHE A 29 7.84 -7.39 7.76
CA PHE A 29 6.65 -7.91 7.10
C PHE A 29 7.02 -8.96 6.04
N ASN A 30 6.42 -10.13 6.19
CA ASN A 30 6.48 -11.26 5.27
C ASN A 30 5.35 -11.18 4.24
N TRP A 31 5.71 -10.84 3.01
CA TRP A 31 4.80 -10.90 1.86
C TRP A 31 4.40 -12.34 1.51
N ASP A 32 5.24 -13.33 1.85
CA ASP A 32 5.07 -14.74 1.49
C ASP A 32 4.38 -15.59 2.57
N HIS A 33 3.53 -14.98 3.40
CA HIS A 33 2.86 -15.64 4.54
C HIS A 33 1.91 -16.80 4.14
N CYS A 34 1.57 -16.93 2.85
CA CYS A 34 0.80 -18.04 2.28
C CYS A 34 1.52 -18.71 1.10
N GLY A 35 2.86 -18.69 1.11
CA GLY A 35 3.71 -19.12 0.01
C GLY A 35 4.20 -17.93 -0.83
N ALA A 36 5.10 -18.20 -1.78
CA ALA A 36 5.75 -17.16 -2.57
C ALA A 36 4.74 -16.29 -3.32
N MET A 37 4.75 -14.98 -3.03
CA MET A 37 3.92 -14.01 -3.71
C MET A 37 4.46 -13.77 -5.13
N PRO A 38 3.60 -13.83 -6.17
CA PRO A 38 4.01 -13.52 -7.53
C PRO A 38 4.61 -12.11 -7.64
N GLN A 39 5.72 -11.96 -8.37
CA GLN A 39 6.42 -10.67 -8.49
C GLN A 39 5.53 -9.55 -9.05
N ARG A 40 4.59 -9.87 -9.95
CA ARG A 40 3.60 -8.92 -10.48
C ARG A 40 2.66 -8.36 -9.41
N CYS A 41 2.39 -9.12 -8.35
CA CYS A 41 1.58 -8.69 -7.21
C CYS A 41 2.46 -7.92 -6.21
N LYS A 42 3.62 -8.48 -5.86
CA LYS A 42 4.55 -7.92 -4.88
C LYS A 42 5.01 -6.50 -5.22
N ARG A 43 5.22 -6.19 -6.51
CA ARG A 43 5.58 -4.83 -6.95
C ARG A 43 4.58 -3.77 -6.48
N HIS A 44 3.28 -4.09 -6.40
CA HIS A 44 2.28 -3.12 -5.95
C HIS A 44 2.40 -2.83 -4.46
N PHE A 45 2.68 -3.84 -3.63
CA PHE A 45 2.96 -3.64 -2.21
C PHE A 45 4.26 -2.83 -1.98
N ILE A 46 5.28 -3.04 -2.81
CA ILE A 46 6.50 -2.22 -2.78
C ILE A 46 6.19 -0.77 -3.19
N GLN A 47 5.42 -0.57 -4.25
CA GLN A 47 5.05 0.77 -4.72
C GLN A 47 4.16 1.52 -3.72
N ASP A 48 3.23 0.82 -3.06
CA ASP A 48 2.43 1.30 -1.94
C ASP A 48 3.32 1.72 -0.76
N THR A 49 4.30 0.91 -0.39
CA THR A 49 5.30 1.27 0.62
C THR A 49 6.06 2.53 0.21
N CYS A 50 6.49 2.65 -1.05
CA CYS A 50 7.13 3.86 -1.54
C CYS A 50 6.21 5.08 -1.46
N LEU A 51 4.92 4.98 -1.82
CA LEU A 51 3.98 6.09 -1.70
C LEU A 51 3.80 6.49 -0.23
N TYR A 52 3.56 5.54 0.67
CA TYR A 52 3.33 5.79 2.08
C TYR A 52 4.55 6.43 2.76
N GLU A 53 5.75 5.89 2.51
CA GLU A 53 6.98 6.36 3.15
C GLU A 53 7.52 7.65 2.51
N CYS A 54 7.37 7.81 1.19
CA CYS A 54 8.09 8.86 0.46
C CYS A 54 7.20 10.03 0.04
N SER A 55 5.88 9.89 -0.06
CA SER A 55 5.04 10.95 -0.65
C SER A 55 4.87 12.16 0.27
N PRO A 56 5.32 13.36 -0.14
CA PRO A 56 5.03 14.60 0.59
C PRO A 56 3.61 15.12 0.31
N ASN A 57 2.80 14.38 -0.45
CA ASN A 57 1.52 14.84 -0.98
C ASN A 57 0.32 14.12 -0.33
N LEU A 58 0.52 13.44 0.79
CA LEU A 58 -0.57 12.78 1.53
C LEU A 58 -1.14 13.62 2.68
N GLY A 59 -0.63 14.84 2.88
CA GLY A 59 -1.02 15.76 3.95
C GLY A 59 -2.52 15.88 4.21
N PRO A 60 -3.39 16.08 3.19
CA PRO A 60 -4.84 16.22 3.38
C PRO A 60 -5.55 15.03 4.03
N TRP A 61 -4.88 13.87 4.10
CA TRP A 61 -5.43 12.61 4.61
C TRP A 61 -4.70 12.10 5.85
N ILE A 62 -3.81 12.90 6.43
CA ILE A 62 -3.16 12.55 7.69
C ILE A 62 -4.15 12.70 8.84
N ASP A 63 -4.24 11.67 9.68
CA ASP A 63 -5.07 11.63 10.89
C ASP A 63 -4.27 11.01 12.05
N GLN A 64 -4.70 11.28 13.28
CA GLN A 64 -4.10 10.71 14.48
C GLN A 64 -4.29 9.19 14.52
N ALA A 65 -3.23 8.47 14.84
CA ALA A 65 -3.24 7.03 14.99
C ALA A 65 -3.24 6.65 16.47
N ASP A 66 -4.18 5.78 16.86
CA ASP A 66 -4.15 5.13 18.17
C ASP A 66 -3.22 3.90 18.11
N SER A 67 -1.90 4.14 18.09
CA SER A 67 -0.90 3.07 18.01
C SER A 67 0.40 3.42 18.74
N SER A 68 1.12 2.40 19.19
CA SER A 68 2.40 2.56 19.90
C SER A 68 3.59 2.93 19.01
N TRP A 69 3.49 2.73 17.70
CA TRP A 69 4.62 2.85 16.77
C TRP A 69 4.49 4.00 15.76
N ARG A 70 3.30 4.57 15.61
CA ARG A 70 3.07 5.81 14.85
C ARG A 70 2.06 6.69 15.56
N LYS A 71 2.36 8.00 15.60
CA LYS A 71 1.44 9.03 16.11
C LYS A 71 0.36 9.39 15.08
N GLU A 72 0.69 9.28 13.81
CA GLU A 72 -0.17 9.67 12.69
C GLU A 72 -0.17 8.58 11.63
N ARG A 73 -1.24 8.53 10.84
CA ARG A 73 -1.36 7.67 9.66
C ARG A 73 -2.18 8.37 8.59
N VAL A 74 -2.19 7.81 7.39
CA VAL A 74 -3.15 8.24 6.37
C VAL A 74 -4.46 7.46 6.47
N LEU A 75 -5.57 8.13 6.19
CA LEU A 75 -6.91 7.56 6.09
C LEU A 75 -7.65 8.10 4.87
N HIS A 76 -8.34 7.21 4.16
CA HIS A 76 -9.20 7.56 3.02
C HIS A 76 -8.50 8.32 1.89
N VAL A 77 -7.21 8.06 1.66
CA VAL A 77 -6.48 8.59 0.49
C VAL A 77 -7.22 8.15 -0.78
N PRO A 78 -7.61 9.09 -1.68
CA PRO A 78 -8.44 8.81 -2.84
C PRO A 78 -7.60 8.13 -3.93
N LEU A 79 -7.33 6.83 -3.80
CA LEU A 79 -6.53 6.08 -4.75
C LEU A 79 -7.23 6.05 -6.12
N CYS A 80 -6.51 6.34 -7.20
CA CYS A 80 -7.08 6.30 -8.54
C CYS A 80 -7.62 4.90 -8.87
N ARG A 81 -8.75 4.85 -9.57
CA ARG A 81 -9.42 3.60 -9.92
C ARG A 81 -8.48 2.62 -10.61
N ASP A 82 -7.75 3.09 -11.63
CA ASP A 82 -6.91 2.23 -12.46
C ASP A 82 -5.73 1.62 -11.66
N ASP A 83 -5.15 2.36 -10.70
CA ASP A 83 -4.09 1.84 -9.82
C ASP A 83 -4.62 0.71 -8.93
N CYS A 84 -5.83 0.87 -8.38
CA CYS A 84 -6.45 -0.15 -7.53
C CYS A 84 -6.87 -1.40 -8.32
N GLU A 85 -7.48 -1.21 -9.49
CA GLU A 85 -7.87 -2.29 -10.40
C GLU A 85 -6.65 -3.12 -10.83
N GLN A 86 -5.57 -2.46 -11.25
CA GLN A 86 -4.34 -3.14 -11.67
C GLN A 86 -3.67 -3.90 -10.53
N TRP A 87 -3.66 -3.33 -9.32
CA TRP A 87 -3.14 -4.01 -8.13
C TRP A 87 -3.91 -5.29 -7.87
N TRP A 88 -5.24 -5.21 -7.84
CA TRP A 88 -6.08 -6.39 -7.63
C TRP A 88 -5.90 -7.44 -8.73
N GLU A 89 -5.88 -7.03 -10.00
CA GLU A 89 -5.75 -7.94 -11.14
C GLU A 89 -4.43 -8.73 -11.09
N ASP A 90 -3.32 -8.07 -10.76
CA ASP A 90 -2.01 -8.71 -10.65
C ASP A 90 -1.91 -9.66 -9.44
N CYS A 91 -2.73 -9.43 -8.41
CA CYS A 91 -2.74 -10.18 -7.16
C CYS A 91 -3.81 -11.26 -7.06
N GLN A 92 -4.86 -11.26 -7.89
CA GLN A 92 -6.07 -12.08 -7.68
C GLN A 92 -5.83 -13.59 -7.49
N ASP A 93 -4.76 -14.13 -8.10
CA ASP A 93 -4.35 -15.54 -7.99
C ASP A 93 -3.25 -15.81 -6.95
N ALA A 94 -2.71 -14.78 -6.30
CA ALA A 94 -1.87 -14.93 -5.11
C ALA A 94 -2.72 -15.46 -3.94
N ALA A 95 -2.08 -15.81 -2.82
CA ALA A 95 -2.77 -16.32 -1.64
C ALA A 95 -2.53 -15.44 -0.41
N THR A 96 -3.55 -15.31 0.43
CA THR A 96 -3.46 -14.69 1.75
C THR A 96 -4.42 -15.39 2.72
N CYS A 97 -4.22 -15.18 4.01
CA CYS A 97 -5.06 -15.72 5.07
C CYS A 97 -5.85 -14.62 5.81
N LYS A 98 -5.71 -13.35 5.40
CA LYS A 98 -6.30 -12.19 6.09
C LYS A 98 -6.74 -11.12 5.11
N ASP A 99 -7.84 -10.45 5.43
CA ASP A 99 -8.38 -9.29 4.73
C ASP A 99 -7.88 -7.94 5.30
N ASN A 100 -7.41 -7.94 6.56
CA ASN A 100 -6.81 -6.79 7.21
C ASN A 100 -5.38 -7.11 7.66
N TRP A 101 -4.40 -6.45 7.06
CA TRP A 101 -2.98 -6.69 7.27
C TRP A 101 -2.33 -5.76 8.28
N HIS A 102 -3.07 -4.78 8.83
CA HIS A 102 -2.55 -3.94 9.92
C HIS A 102 -2.58 -4.63 11.28
N LYS A 103 -3.46 -5.62 11.50
CA LYS A 103 -3.69 -6.20 12.84
C LYS A 103 -4.03 -7.69 12.79
N GLY A 104 -3.81 -8.38 13.91
CA GLY A 104 -4.24 -9.77 14.11
C GLY A 104 -3.36 -10.80 13.40
N TRP A 105 -2.10 -10.47 13.13
CA TRP A 105 -1.07 -11.45 12.75
C TRP A 105 -0.53 -12.16 13.98
N ASN A 106 0.02 -13.36 13.78
CA ASN A 106 0.86 -14.01 14.77
C ASN A 106 2.32 -13.56 14.58
N TRP A 107 2.93 -12.94 15.60
CA TRP A 107 4.31 -12.44 15.57
C TRP A 107 5.28 -13.25 16.43
N THR A 108 4.91 -14.43 16.94
CA THR A 108 5.75 -15.22 17.87
C THR A 108 7.13 -15.58 17.31
N THR A 109 7.30 -15.60 15.99
CA THR A 109 8.56 -15.92 15.32
C THR A 109 9.34 -14.68 14.86
N GLY A 110 8.92 -13.46 15.25
CA GLY A 110 9.56 -12.20 14.85
C GLY A 110 9.12 -11.65 13.48
N THR A 111 8.33 -12.41 12.72
CA THR A 111 7.71 -11.96 11.47
C THR A 111 6.24 -12.36 11.45
N ASN A 112 5.40 -11.70 10.64
CA ASN A 112 3.98 -12.00 10.60
C ASN A 112 3.70 -13.38 9.99
N GLN A 113 2.93 -14.17 10.73
CA GLN A 113 2.42 -15.47 10.34
C GLN A 113 0.89 -15.47 10.42
N CYS A 114 0.27 -16.30 9.58
CA CYS A 114 -1.17 -16.50 9.61
C CYS A 114 -1.63 -16.90 11.03
N PRO A 115 -2.67 -16.24 11.59
CA PRO A 115 -3.17 -16.57 12.92
C PRO A 115 -3.79 -17.97 12.93
N ARG A 116 -3.82 -18.60 14.10
CA ARG A 116 -4.36 -19.95 14.27
C ARG A 116 -5.81 -20.02 13.77
N GLY A 117 -6.11 -21.02 12.96
CA GLY A 117 -7.45 -21.24 12.39
C GLY A 117 -7.75 -20.44 11.12
N SER A 118 -6.86 -19.55 10.68
CA SER A 118 -6.96 -18.94 9.36
C SER A 118 -6.46 -19.90 8.27
N LEU A 119 -7.11 -19.86 7.11
CA LEU A 119 -6.76 -20.67 5.94
C LEU A 119 -6.24 -19.77 4.83
N CYS A 120 -5.13 -20.18 4.21
CA CYS A 120 -4.64 -19.53 3.00
C CYS A 120 -5.63 -19.75 1.86
N GLN A 121 -6.16 -18.66 1.32
CA GLN A 121 -7.12 -18.63 0.23
C GLN A 121 -6.63 -17.68 -0.86
N LYS A 122 -7.16 -17.82 -2.07
CA LYS A 122 -6.83 -16.90 -3.16
C LYS A 122 -7.24 -15.48 -2.80
N PHE A 123 -6.45 -14.50 -3.22
CA PHE A 123 -6.75 -13.08 -3.01
C PHE A 123 -8.15 -12.73 -3.47
N LYS A 124 -8.61 -13.21 -4.64
CA LYS A 124 -9.99 -12.96 -5.11
C LYS A 124 -11.10 -13.53 -4.22
N VAL A 125 -10.80 -14.50 -3.35
CA VAL A 125 -11.76 -15.03 -2.38
C VAL A 125 -11.79 -14.15 -1.14
N VAL A 126 -10.62 -13.70 -0.67
CA VAL A 126 -10.50 -12.83 0.51
C VAL A 126 -10.91 -11.40 0.19
N PHE A 127 -10.58 -10.91 -1.01
CA PHE A 127 -10.86 -9.60 -1.58
C PHE A 127 -11.66 -9.76 -2.89
N PRO A 128 -13.00 -9.88 -2.82
CA PRO A 128 -13.83 -10.14 -3.99
C PRO A 128 -13.76 -9.07 -5.09
N THR A 129 -13.52 -7.81 -4.71
CA THR A 129 -13.41 -6.67 -5.64
C THR A 129 -12.08 -5.92 -5.49
N PRO A 130 -11.69 -5.07 -6.45
CA PRO A 130 -10.55 -4.17 -6.28
C PRO A 130 -10.66 -3.28 -5.04
N ALA A 131 -11.84 -2.70 -4.81
CA ALA A 131 -12.10 -1.86 -3.64
C ALA A 131 -11.93 -2.65 -2.33
N ASP A 132 -12.37 -3.92 -2.28
CA ASP A 132 -12.14 -4.78 -1.12
C ASP A 132 -10.65 -4.91 -0.79
N LEU A 133 -9.77 -5.03 -1.79
CA LEU A 133 -8.32 -5.07 -1.57
C LEU A 133 -7.81 -3.71 -1.06
N CYS A 134 -7.96 -2.66 -1.87
CA CYS A 134 -7.31 -1.38 -1.63
C CYS A 134 -7.79 -0.71 -0.34
N GLU A 135 -9.07 -0.86 0.00
CA GLU A 135 -9.63 -0.21 1.20
C GLU A 135 -9.43 -1.02 2.48
N ARG A 136 -9.40 -2.37 2.42
CA ARG A 136 -9.41 -3.19 3.64
C ARG A 136 -8.02 -3.69 4.05
N VAL A 137 -7.12 -3.94 3.08
CA VAL A 137 -5.79 -4.52 3.37
C VAL A 137 -5.04 -3.68 4.40
N TRP A 138 -5.11 -2.36 4.29
CA TRP A 138 -4.50 -1.41 5.22
C TRP A 138 -5.52 -0.66 6.08
N SER A 139 -6.62 -1.28 6.51
CA SER A 139 -7.60 -0.67 7.43
C SER A 139 -8.01 0.75 7.03
N HIS A 140 -8.50 0.93 5.80
CA HIS A 140 -8.95 2.20 5.24
C HIS A 140 -7.89 3.29 5.09
N SER A 141 -6.61 2.92 4.92
CA SER A 141 -5.60 3.89 4.43
C SER A 141 -6.03 4.50 3.10
N TYR A 142 -6.63 3.70 2.21
CA TYR A 142 -7.21 4.17 0.96
C TYR A 142 -8.73 4.15 0.99
N ARG A 143 -9.31 5.01 0.16
CA ARG A 143 -10.67 4.94 -0.34
C ARG A 143 -10.59 5.03 -1.86
N VAL A 144 -11.16 4.08 -2.59
CA VAL A 144 -11.02 4.08 -4.05
C VAL A 144 -11.83 5.23 -4.63
N SER A 145 -11.17 6.04 -5.45
CA SER A 145 -11.79 7.14 -6.18
C SER A 145 -12.45 6.62 -7.45
N PRO A 146 -13.62 7.15 -7.88
CA PRO A 146 -14.18 6.83 -9.19
C PRO A 146 -13.36 7.42 -10.36
N HIS A 147 -12.41 8.31 -10.05
CA HIS A 147 -11.59 8.98 -11.05
C HIS A 147 -10.42 8.11 -11.52
N ALA A 148 -10.18 8.16 -12.83
CA ALA A 148 -9.02 7.56 -13.47
C ALA A 148 -7.74 8.38 -13.23
N ARG A 149 -6.59 7.76 -13.50
CA ARG A 149 -5.28 8.44 -13.49
C ARG A 149 -5.29 9.67 -14.40
N GLY A 150 -4.50 10.68 -14.02
CA GLY A 150 -4.40 11.94 -14.76
C GLY A 150 -5.57 12.92 -14.57
N SER A 151 -6.65 12.53 -13.88
CA SER A 151 -7.80 13.41 -13.60
C SER A 151 -7.49 14.61 -12.70
N GLY A 152 -6.40 14.55 -11.93
CA GLY A 152 -6.09 15.51 -10.87
C GLY A 152 -7.02 15.41 -9.65
N ARG A 153 -7.83 14.33 -9.55
CA ARG A 153 -8.82 14.13 -8.47
C ARG A 153 -8.58 12.88 -7.63
N CYS A 154 -7.51 12.15 -7.90
CA CYS A 154 -7.13 10.93 -7.19
C CYS A 154 -5.60 10.80 -7.14
N ILE A 155 -5.11 10.15 -6.09
CA ILE A 155 -3.70 9.86 -5.87
C ILE A 155 -3.29 8.65 -6.70
N GLN A 156 -2.16 8.76 -7.40
CA GLN A 156 -1.56 7.71 -8.21
C GLN A 156 -0.44 7.03 -7.43
N LEU A 157 -0.44 5.69 -7.41
CA LEU A 157 0.70 4.89 -6.94
C LEU A 157 1.80 4.89 -8.00
N TRP A 158 1.41 4.78 -9.27
CA TRP A 158 2.31 4.68 -10.42
C TRP A 158 2.25 5.94 -11.29
N PHE A 159 3.39 6.59 -11.49
CA PHE A 159 3.52 7.74 -12.39
C PHE A 159 4.93 7.79 -13.00
N ASP A 160 5.04 8.44 -14.16
CA ASP A 160 6.33 8.71 -14.80
C ASP A 160 6.94 9.99 -14.21
N PRO A 161 8.07 9.91 -13.49
CA PRO A 161 8.70 11.08 -12.92
C PRO A 161 9.21 12.08 -13.96
N ALA A 162 9.44 11.67 -15.21
CA ALA A 162 9.81 12.59 -16.29
C ALA A 162 8.69 13.59 -16.62
N LEU A 163 7.43 13.25 -16.32
CA LEU A 163 6.26 14.12 -16.48
C LEU A 163 5.90 14.90 -15.21
N GLY A 164 6.72 14.77 -14.15
CA GLY A 164 6.48 15.35 -12.84
C GLY A 164 5.52 14.52 -11.98
N ASN A 165 5.49 14.84 -10.68
CA ASN A 165 4.63 14.15 -9.71
C ASN A 165 3.18 14.68 -9.81
N PRO A 166 2.20 13.87 -10.26
CA PRO A 166 0.81 14.31 -10.44
C PRO A 166 0.09 14.55 -9.10
N ASN A 167 0.55 13.91 -8.02
CA ASN A 167 -0.09 13.97 -6.71
C ASN A 167 0.05 15.35 -6.05
N ALA A 168 1.01 16.18 -6.48
CA ALA A 168 1.13 17.54 -6.00
C ALA A 168 -0.12 18.39 -6.33
N ALA A 169 -0.68 18.24 -7.53
CA ALA A 169 -1.91 18.94 -7.92
C ALA A 169 -3.13 18.39 -7.19
N VAL A 170 -3.17 17.07 -6.98
CA VAL A 170 -4.25 16.39 -6.24
C VAL A 170 -4.28 16.86 -4.79
N ALA A 171 -3.14 16.87 -4.11
CA ALA A 171 -3.05 17.34 -2.73
C ALA A 171 -3.52 18.79 -2.58
N ARG A 172 -3.12 19.68 -3.49
CA ARG A 172 -3.58 21.08 -3.50
C ARG A 172 -5.09 21.21 -3.73
N PHE A 173 -5.70 20.28 -4.46
CA PHE A 173 -7.14 20.30 -4.71
C PHE A 173 -7.96 19.92 -3.46
N TYR A 174 -7.42 19.03 -2.61
CA TYR A 174 -8.09 18.55 -1.40
C TYR A 174 -7.66 19.26 -0.11
N ALA A 175 -6.66 20.14 -0.17
CA ALA A 175 -6.14 20.91 0.96
C ALA A 175 -6.99 22.14 1.30
#